data_AF-A0A1Q9YMZ7-F1
#
_entry.id   AF-A0A1Q9YMZ7-F1
#
_cell.length_a   1.000
_cell.length_b   1.000
_cell.length_c   1.000
_cell.angle_alpha   90.00
_cell.angle_beta   90.00
_cell.angle_gamma   90.00
#
_symmetry.space_group_name_H-M   'P 1'
#
loop_
_entity.id
_entity.type
_entity.pdbx_description
1 polymer ?
#
loop_
_entity_poly.entity_id
_entity_poly.type
_entity_poly.pdbx_seq_one_letter_code
_entity_poly.pdbx_strand_id
1 'polypeptide(L)'
;MLSIPYQRYIRFVCRVLEMPVPDVMIREKGRFVDMQGNVILDQPFQVHAGNTLICLPHQSRLYVDVDRNDRDAYFKIAHSLRHIWQERNEWHLDGTLDPDAPTCSSLESEMDADAFAQLITSECFRNRSAGDELLEQVRIQLAHEYSPRYISECLHKTA
;
A
#
# COMPACT_ATOMS: atom_id res chain seq x y z
N MET A 1 12.93 -8.91 16.55
CA MET A 1 12.55 -7.70 15.81
C MET A 1 11.04 -7.76 15.66
N LEU A 2 10.28 -6.91 16.34
CA LEU A 2 8.81 -6.98 16.27
C LEU A 2 8.35 -6.26 15.00
N SER A 3 8.28 -7.02 13.90
CA SER A 3 7.75 -6.56 12.63
C SER A 3 6.22 -6.71 12.62
N ILE A 4 5.49 -5.66 12.26
CA ILE A 4 4.03 -5.69 12.14
C ILE A 4 3.65 -6.74 11.08
N PRO A 5 2.84 -7.77 11.36
CA PRO A 5 2.46 -8.75 10.34
C PRO A 5 1.91 -8.07 9.08
N TYR A 6 2.36 -8.46 7.89
CA TYR A 6 2.03 -7.77 6.64
C TYR A 6 0.52 -7.68 6.39
N GLN A 7 -0.25 -8.73 6.68
CA GLN A 7 -1.72 -8.70 6.58
C GLN A 7 -2.34 -7.63 7.49
N ARG A 8 -1.77 -7.40 8.68
CA ARG A 8 -2.25 -6.36 9.60
C ARG A 8 -1.90 -4.97 9.09
N TYR A 9 -0.67 -4.81 8.59
CA TYR A 9 -0.22 -3.56 8.00
C TYR A 9 -1.07 -3.17 6.79
N ILE A 10 -1.31 -4.09 5.85
CA ILE A 10 -2.17 -3.87 4.68
C ILE A 10 -3.57 -3.42 5.10
N ARG A 11 -4.20 -4.12 6.06
CA ARG A 11 -5.52 -3.72 6.59
C ARG A 11 -5.51 -2.34 7.22
N PHE A 12 -4.45 -1.99 7.94
CA PHE A 12 -4.29 -0.67 8.53
C PHE A 12 -4.18 0.41 7.45
N VAL A 13 -3.31 0.23 6.46
CA VAL A 13 -3.16 1.21 5.36
C VAL A 13 -4.47 1.39 4.60
N CYS A 14 -5.20 0.29 4.31
CA CYS A 14 -6.52 0.38 3.66
C CYS A 14 -7.54 1.17 4.50
N ARG A 15 -7.50 1.02 5.83
CA ARG A 15 -8.34 1.82 6.74
C ARG A 15 -7.96 3.29 6.74
N VAL A 16 -6.67 3.61 6.66
CA VAL A 16 -6.18 4.99 6.56
C VAL A 16 -6.62 5.64 5.24
N LEU A 17 -6.60 4.89 4.14
CA LEU A 17 -7.05 5.32 2.82
C LEU A 17 -8.58 5.27 2.63
N GLU A 18 -9.33 4.84 3.65
CA GLU A 18 -10.78 4.62 3.57
C GLU A 18 -11.22 3.76 2.37
N MET A 19 -10.42 2.74 2.03
CA MET A 19 -10.67 1.85 0.90
C MET A 19 -10.82 0.38 1.31
N PRO A 20 -11.59 -0.43 0.57
CA PRO A 20 -11.64 -1.87 0.81
C PRO A 20 -10.29 -2.50 0.49
N VAL A 21 -9.93 -3.53 1.27
CA VAL A 21 -8.71 -4.32 1.09
C VAL A 21 -8.72 -4.96 -0.32
N PRO A 22 -7.68 -4.75 -1.14
CA PRO A 22 -7.57 -5.34 -2.46
C PRO A 22 -7.41 -6.87 -2.41
N ASP A 23 -7.44 -7.52 -3.56
CA ASP A 23 -7.03 -8.93 -3.68
C ASP A 23 -5.52 -9.02 -3.41
N VAL A 24 -5.13 -9.62 -2.28
CA VAL A 24 -3.72 -9.67 -1.86
C VAL A 24 -3.24 -11.10 -1.70
N MET A 25 -2.08 -11.37 -2.30
CA MET A 25 -1.39 -12.64 -2.15
C MET A 25 0.03 -12.41 -1.65
N ILE A 26 0.38 -13.08 -0.56
CA ILE A 26 1.63 -12.88 0.17
C ILE A 26 2.44 -14.17 0.05
N ARG A 27 3.65 -14.09 -0.50
CA ARG A 27 4.60 -15.21 -0.51
C ARG A 27 5.36 -15.25 0.79
N GLU A 28 5.09 -16.26 1.61
CA GLU A 28 5.81 -16.57 2.83
C GLU A 28 6.27 -18.04 2.82
N LYS A 29 7.55 -18.26 3.12
CA LYS A 29 8.25 -19.55 3.14
C LYS A 29 8.04 -20.33 1.84
N GLY A 30 8.11 -19.65 0.70
CA GLY A 30 7.95 -20.24 -0.63
C GLY A 30 6.50 -20.59 -1.02
N ARG A 31 5.50 -20.19 -0.23
CA ARG A 31 4.08 -20.44 -0.51
C ARG A 31 3.30 -19.12 -0.56
N PHE A 32 2.32 -19.03 -1.44
CA PHE A 32 1.40 -17.90 -1.45
C PHE A 32 0.26 -18.14 -0.47
N VAL A 33 -0.09 -17.11 0.30
CA VAL A 33 -1.25 -17.09 1.19
C VAL A 33 -2.10 -15.85 0.93
N ASP A 34 -3.41 -15.97 1.18
CA ASP A 34 -4.34 -14.83 1.15
C ASP A 34 -4.27 -13.98 2.43
N MET A 35 -5.15 -12.98 2.52
CA MET A 35 -5.26 -12.10 3.68
C MET A 35 -5.75 -12.82 4.96
N GLN A 36 -6.38 -13.98 4.84
CA GLN A 36 -6.82 -14.84 5.94
C GLN A 36 -5.74 -15.85 6.35
N GLY A 37 -4.67 -16.00 5.57
CA GLY A 37 -3.59 -16.96 5.79
C GLY A 37 -3.84 -18.32 5.14
N ASN A 38 -4.85 -18.46 4.29
CA ASN A 38 -5.09 -19.70 3.56
C ASN A 38 -4.08 -19.83 2.42
N VAL A 39 -3.56 -21.04 2.23
CA VAL A 39 -2.61 -21.32 1.14
C VAL A 39 -3.32 -21.27 -0.20
N ILE A 40 -2.71 -20.53 -1.13
CA ILE A 40 -3.13 -20.45 -2.53
C ILE A 40 -2.32 -21.49 -3.31
N LEU A 41 -3.00 -22.51 -3.85
CA LEU A 41 -2.37 -23.65 -4.52
C LEU A 41 -1.94 -23.33 -5.96
N ASP A 42 -2.71 -22.49 -6.64
CA ASP A 42 -2.39 -22.03 -7.99
C ASP A 42 -1.49 -20.81 -7.90
N GLN A 43 -0.20 -20.96 -8.22
CA GLN A 43 0.71 -19.81 -8.30
C GLN A 43 0.25 -18.90 -9.44
N PRO A 44 -0.34 -17.73 -9.17
CA PRO A 44 -0.94 -16.92 -10.22
C PRO A 44 0.10 -16.14 -11.03
N PHE A 45 1.37 -16.14 -10.58
CA PHE A 45 2.45 -15.37 -11.16
C PHE A 45 3.82 -15.92 -10.73
N GLN A 46 4.79 -15.84 -11.64
CA GLN A 46 6.20 -15.93 -11.27
C GLN A 46 6.70 -14.52 -10.96
N VAL A 47 6.96 -14.24 -9.68
CA VAL A 47 7.71 -13.03 -9.31
C VAL A 47 9.07 -13.14 -9.95
N HIS A 48 9.39 -12.27 -10.91
CA HIS A 48 10.74 -12.18 -11.47
C HIS A 48 11.73 -12.02 -10.32
N ALA A 49 12.84 -12.77 -10.36
CA ALA A 49 13.88 -12.74 -9.35
C ALA A 49 14.48 -11.33 -9.26
N GLY A 50 13.91 -10.47 -8.41
CA GLY A 50 14.23 -9.05 -8.36
C GLY A 50 13.13 -8.22 -7.69
N ASN A 51 11.87 -8.52 -7.98
CA ASN A 51 10.75 -7.74 -7.47
C ASN A 51 10.31 -8.26 -6.10
N THR A 52 10.18 -7.37 -5.12
CA THR A 52 9.62 -7.69 -3.78
C THR A 52 8.11 -7.52 -3.73
N LEU A 53 7.53 -6.89 -4.76
CA LEU A 53 6.12 -6.59 -4.85
C LEU A 53 5.71 -6.39 -6.32
N ILE A 54 4.49 -6.78 -6.67
CA ILE A 54 3.82 -6.44 -7.93
C ILE A 54 2.46 -5.84 -7.58
N CYS A 55 2.16 -4.66 -8.12
CA CYS A 55 0.88 -4.00 -7.99
C CYS A 55 0.18 -3.97 -9.34
N LEU A 56 -1.12 -4.29 -9.37
CA LEU A 56 -1.99 -4.12 -10.53
C LEU A 56 -3.16 -3.21 -10.11
N PRO A 57 -2.98 -1.87 -10.20
CA PRO A 57 -3.95 -0.89 -9.70
C PRO A 57 -5.37 -1.10 -10.26
N HIS A 58 -5.50 -1.21 -11.59
CA HIS A 58 -6.77 -1.41 -12.29
C HIS A 58 -7.52 -2.69 -11.85
N GLN A 59 -6.79 -3.72 -11.45
CA GLN A 59 -7.38 -4.99 -10.98
C GLN A 59 -7.62 -4.99 -9.48
N SER A 60 -7.22 -3.91 -8.79
CA SER A 60 -7.19 -3.83 -7.34
C SER A 60 -6.52 -5.06 -6.72
N ARG A 61 -5.31 -5.37 -7.21
CA ARG A 61 -4.58 -6.58 -6.84
C ARG A 61 -3.15 -6.27 -6.45
N LEU A 62 -2.70 -6.93 -5.39
CA LEU A 62 -1.37 -6.78 -4.81
C LEU A 62 -0.73 -8.14 -4.59
N TYR A 63 0.53 -8.24 -4.97
CA TYR A 63 1.36 -9.42 -4.76
C TYR A 63 2.60 -9.04 -4.00
N VAL A 64 2.86 -9.68 -2.86
CA VAL A 64 3.96 -9.30 -1.97
C VAL A 64 4.87 -10.50 -1.74
N ASP A 65 6.16 -10.36 -2.06
CA ASP A 65 7.17 -11.37 -1.73
C ASP A 65 7.89 -10.98 -0.44
N VAL A 66 7.48 -11.61 0.67
CA VAL A 66 8.00 -11.30 2.01
C VAL A 66 9.13 -12.22 2.45
N ASP A 67 9.49 -13.22 1.64
CA ASP A 67 10.63 -14.12 1.90
C ASP A 67 11.96 -13.35 1.91
N ARG A 68 11.99 -12.18 1.29
CA ARG A 68 13.14 -11.26 1.27
C ARG A 68 13.25 -10.39 2.53
N ASN A 69 12.21 -10.39 3.37
CA ASN A 69 12.11 -9.76 4.70
C ASN A 69 12.83 -8.40 4.85
N ASP A 70 12.38 -7.41 4.07
CA ASP A 70 12.94 -6.07 4.07
C ASP A 70 11.94 -5.07 4.67
N ARG A 71 12.43 -4.10 5.47
CA ARG A 71 11.63 -2.95 5.92
C ARG A 71 11.08 -2.17 4.72
N ASP A 72 11.79 -2.21 3.60
CA ASP A 72 11.38 -1.68 2.31
C ASP A 72 10.05 -2.29 1.81
N ALA A 73 9.69 -3.51 2.23
CA ALA A 73 8.40 -4.11 1.88
C ALA A 73 7.21 -3.31 2.43
N TYR A 74 7.30 -2.72 3.63
CA TYR A 74 6.22 -1.89 4.19
C TYR A 74 6.04 -0.62 3.36
N PHE A 75 7.13 0.01 2.94
CA PHE A 75 7.09 1.18 2.08
C PHE A 75 6.41 0.85 0.75
N LYS A 76 6.89 -0.20 0.06
CA LYS A 76 6.33 -0.64 -1.22
C LYS A 76 4.86 -1.04 -1.12
N ILE A 77 4.43 -1.65 -0.02
CA ILE A 77 3.02 -1.95 0.23
C ILE A 77 2.20 -0.67 0.33
N ALA A 78 2.61 0.29 1.16
CA ALA A 78 1.87 1.55 1.33
C ALA A 78 1.80 2.34 0.02
N HIS A 79 2.92 2.44 -0.70
CA HIS A 79 3.03 3.06 -2.02
C HIS A 79 2.07 2.39 -3.02
N SER A 80 2.04 1.06 -3.08
CA SER A 80 1.20 0.33 -4.02
C SER A 80 -0.29 0.38 -3.69
N LEU A 81 -0.64 0.40 -2.40
CA LEU A 81 -2.01 0.62 -1.95
C LEU A 81 -2.47 2.04 -2.26
N ARG A 82 -1.55 3.02 -2.27
CA ARG A 82 -1.83 4.37 -2.70
C ARG A 82 -2.17 4.43 -4.19
N HIS A 83 -1.39 3.76 -5.04
CA HIS A 83 -1.70 3.59 -6.46
C HIS A 83 -3.07 2.96 -6.73
N ILE A 84 -3.45 1.90 -5.98
CA ILE A 84 -4.80 1.32 -6.06
C ILE A 84 -5.89 2.31 -5.66
N TRP A 85 -5.62 3.16 -4.65
CA TRP A 85 -6.55 4.20 -4.23
C TRP A 85 -6.71 5.30 -5.29
N GLN A 86 -5.61 5.77 -5.88
CA GLN A 86 -5.59 6.82 -6.89
C GLN A 86 -6.37 6.39 -8.15
N GLU A 87 -6.16 5.14 -8.57
CA GLU A 87 -6.88 4.51 -9.67
C GLU A 87 -8.41 4.49 -9.43
N ARG A 88 -8.83 4.14 -8.21
CA ARG A 88 -10.27 4.06 -7.85
C ARG A 88 -10.94 5.42 -7.73
N ASN A 89 -10.19 6.45 -7.35
CA ASN A 89 -10.74 7.78 -7.08
C ASN A 89 -10.51 8.75 -8.24
N GLU A 90 -10.24 8.22 -9.43
CA GLU A 90 -10.15 9.01 -10.65
C GLU A 90 -9.21 10.21 -10.44
N TRP A 91 -7.99 9.96 -9.96
CA TRP A 91 -6.93 10.97 -9.96
C TRP A 91 -6.50 11.24 -11.41
N HIS A 92 -7.44 11.78 -12.18
CA HIS A 92 -7.29 12.34 -13.50
C HIS A 92 -6.66 13.72 -13.30
N LEU A 93 -5.34 13.75 -13.31
CA LEU A 93 -4.61 14.98 -13.60
C LEU A 93 -5.01 15.43 -15.00
N ASP A 94 -5.91 16.40 -15.05
CA ASP A 94 -6.31 17.25 -16.17
C ASP A 94 -6.17 16.63 -17.59
N GLY A 95 -7.26 16.05 -18.10
CA GLY A 95 -7.73 16.45 -19.43
C GLY A 95 -7.26 15.72 -20.69
N THR A 96 -6.71 14.51 -20.66
CA THR A 96 -6.64 13.67 -21.88
C THR A 96 -7.06 12.23 -21.62
N LEU A 97 -8.28 11.90 -22.06
CA LEU A 97 -8.79 10.54 -22.16
C LEU A 97 -8.03 9.80 -23.26
N ASP A 98 -6.88 9.22 -22.90
CA ASP A 98 -6.37 8.05 -23.60
C ASP A 98 -6.76 6.81 -22.78
N PRO A 99 -7.78 6.04 -23.19
CA PRO A 99 -8.19 4.81 -22.52
C PRO A 99 -7.11 3.71 -22.56
N ASP A 100 -6.04 3.90 -23.34
CA ASP A 100 -4.88 3.01 -23.41
C ASP A 100 -3.70 3.50 -22.55
N ALA A 101 -3.78 4.68 -21.92
CA ALA A 101 -2.74 5.17 -21.02
C ALA A 101 -2.88 4.53 -19.63
N PRO A 102 -1.82 3.91 -19.07
CA PRO A 102 -1.84 3.47 -17.69
C PRO A 102 -2.01 4.68 -16.78
N THR A 103 -3.18 4.78 -16.15
CA THR A 103 -3.70 5.91 -15.35
C THR A 103 -2.91 6.19 -14.06
N CYS A 104 -1.89 5.38 -13.78
CA CYS A 104 -1.12 5.38 -12.55
C CYS A 104 0.39 5.62 -12.78
N SER A 105 0.80 6.11 -13.96
CA SER A 105 2.23 6.25 -14.33
C SER A 105 2.72 7.69 -14.47
N SER A 106 1.98 8.69 -13.99
CA SER A 106 2.46 10.08 -14.02
C SER A 106 3.48 10.30 -12.90
N LEU A 107 4.45 11.19 -13.13
CA LEU A 107 5.45 11.56 -12.12
C LEU A 107 4.79 12.06 -10.83
N GLU A 108 3.68 12.79 -10.95
CA GLU A 108 2.94 13.34 -9.82
C GLU A 108 2.24 12.23 -9.00
N SER A 109 1.68 11.21 -9.68
CA SER A 109 1.09 10.03 -9.03
C SER A 109 2.13 9.28 -8.20
N GLU A 110 3.34 9.09 -8.76
CA GLU A 110 4.46 8.44 -8.08
C GLU A 110 4.97 9.25 -6.89
N MET A 111 5.11 10.57 -7.04
CA MET A 111 5.54 11.46 -5.96
C MET A 111 4.56 11.45 -4.78
N ASP A 112 3.25 11.38 -5.04
CA ASP A 112 2.24 11.22 -4.00
C ASP A 112 2.29 9.84 -3.35
N ALA A 113 2.42 8.77 -4.14
CA ALA A 113 2.57 7.43 -3.62
C ALA A 113 3.78 7.30 -2.68
N ASP A 114 4.90 7.92 -3.05
CA ASP A 114 6.11 8.00 -2.22
C ASP A 114 5.91 8.84 -0.96
N ALA A 115 5.33 10.04 -1.08
CA ALA A 115 5.08 10.91 0.06
C ALA A 115 4.16 10.23 1.10
N PHE A 116 3.09 9.61 0.62
CA PHE A 116 2.18 8.82 1.45
C PHE A 116 2.90 7.65 2.11
N ALA A 117 3.63 6.83 1.35
CA ALA A 117 4.34 5.68 1.88
C ALA A 117 5.38 6.07 2.92
N GLN A 118 6.11 7.17 2.69
CA GLN A 118 7.09 7.71 3.62
C GLN A 118 6.44 8.14 4.94
N LEU A 119 5.32 8.87 4.87
CA LEU A 119 4.57 9.29 6.06
C LEU A 119 4.12 8.08 6.87
N ILE A 120 3.38 7.16 6.24
CA ILE A 120 2.77 6.02 6.93
C ILE A 120 3.82 5.10 7.55
N THR A 121 4.87 4.76 6.81
CA THR A 121 5.96 3.92 7.34
C THR A 121 6.72 4.63 8.46
N SER A 122 6.95 5.94 8.36
CA SER A 122 7.64 6.69 9.41
C SER A 122 6.84 6.66 10.71
N GLU A 123 5.53 6.94 10.67
CA GLU A 123 4.68 6.92 11.86
C GLU A 123 4.58 5.51 12.48
N CYS A 124 4.38 4.47 11.66
CA CYS A 124 4.25 3.09 12.17
C CYS A 124 5.51 2.58 12.86
N PHE A 125 6.69 3.07 12.49
CA PHE A 125 7.97 2.55 12.97
C PHE A 125 8.77 3.56 13.82
N ARG A 126 8.21 4.73 14.16
CA ARG A 126 8.87 5.77 14.96
C ARG A 126 9.26 5.29 16.36
N ASN A 127 8.39 4.55 17.05
CA ASN A 127 8.54 4.25 18.49
C ASN A 127 8.89 2.80 18.85
N ARG A 128 9.21 1.94 17.86
CA ARG A 128 9.57 0.50 18.04
C ARG A 128 8.58 -0.35 18.87
N SER A 129 7.42 0.18 19.22
CA SER A 129 6.30 -0.54 19.79
C SER A 129 5.68 -1.43 18.70
N ALA A 130 4.95 -2.49 19.06
CA ALA A 130 4.28 -3.35 18.08
C ALA A 130 2.93 -3.78 18.61
N GLY A 131 1.96 -3.97 17.71
CA GLY A 131 0.61 -4.46 18.05
C GLY A 131 -0.50 -3.64 17.43
N ASP A 132 -1.74 -4.10 17.62
CA ASP A 132 -2.93 -3.48 17.02
C ASP A 132 -3.26 -2.12 17.66
N GLU A 133 -2.95 -1.96 18.95
CA GLU A 133 -3.07 -0.68 19.67
C GLU A 133 -2.18 0.42 19.08
N LEU A 134 -0.97 0.08 18.64
CA LEU A 134 -0.09 1.03 17.97
C LEU A 134 -0.68 1.50 16.65
N LEU A 135 -1.14 0.57 15.81
CA LEU A 135 -1.72 0.92 14.51
C LEU A 135 -2.96 1.80 14.67
N GLU A 136 -3.75 1.56 15.70
CA GLU A 136 -4.91 2.41 16.01
C GLU A 136 -4.49 3.79 16.53
N GLN A 137 -3.48 3.88 17.40
CA GLN A 137 -2.91 5.14 17.85
C GLN A 137 -2.33 5.96 16.69
N VAL A 138 -1.57 5.32 15.79
CA VAL A 138 -1.04 5.96 14.58
C VAL A 138 -2.19 6.46 13.70
N ARG A 139 -3.25 5.68 13.52
CA ARG A 139 -4.44 6.12 12.76
C ARG A 139 -5.07 7.36 13.37
N ILE A 140 -5.25 7.37 14.69
CA ILE A 140 -5.84 8.51 15.42
C ILE A 140 -4.93 9.74 15.33
N GLN A 141 -3.62 9.56 15.51
CA GLN A 141 -2.63 10.64 15.42
C GLN A 141 -2.63 11.23 14.00
N LEU A 142 -2.58 10.39 12.97
CA LEU A 142 -2.67 10.82 11.58
C LEU A 142 -3.95 11.62 11.35
N ALA A 143 -5.11 11.12 11.80
CA ALA A 143 -6.39 11.82 11.64
C ALA A 143 -6.51 13.13 12.44
N HIS A 144 -5.70 13.31 13.49
CA HIS A 144 -5.66 14.54 14.29
C HIS A 144 -4.69 15.57 13.70
N GLU A 145 -3.51 15.12 13.24
CA GLU A 145 -2.49 15.97 12.62
C GLU A 145 -2.86 16.37 11.18
N TYR A 146 -3.57 15.49 10.49
CA TYR A 146 -3.95 15.64 9.09
C TYR A 146 -5.45 15.33 8.92
N SER A 147 -6.15 16.09 8.08
CA SER A 147 -7.55 15.76 7.81
C SER A 147 -7.65 14.38 7.12
N PRO A 148 -8.68 13.55 7.39
CA PRO A 148 -8.88 12.28 6.69
C PRO A 148 -8.87 12.44 5.17
N ARG A 149 -9.49 13.52 4.70
CA ARG A 149 -9.47 13.96 3.31
C ARG A 149 -8.04 14.22 2.84
N TYR A 150 -7.23 14.98 3.57
CA TYR A 150 -5.82 15.22 3.25
C TYR A 150 -4.99 13.93 3.24
N ILE A 151 -5.21 13.00 4.16
CA ILE A 151 -4.49 11.71 4.15
C ILE A 151 -4.88 10.87 2.94
N SER A 152 -6.16 10.93 2.54
CA SER A 152 -6.64 10.33 1.30
C SER A 152 -6.24 11.13 0.07
N GLU A 153 -5.90 12.41 0.15
CA GLU A 153 -5.60 13.27 -0.99
C GLU A 153 -4.11 13.64 -1.08
N CYS A 154 -3.25 13.01 -0.29
CA CYS A 154 -1.94 13.41 0.29
C CYS A 154 -0.96 14.34 -0.46
N LEU A 155 -1.21 14.76 -1.69
CA LEU A 155 -0.60 15.91 -2.32
C LEU A 155 -1.64 16.71 -3.12
N HIS A 156 -2.40 17.57 -2.45
CA HIS A 156 -2.92 18.77 -3.10
C HIS A 156 -2.11 19.99 -2.68
N LYS A 157 -1.35 20.50 -3.67
CA LYS A 157 -0.52 21.71 -3.71
C LYS A 157 0.96 21.53 -3.35
N THR A 158 1.73 20.94 -4.27
CA THR A 158 2.93 21.64 -4.74
C THR A 158 2.47 22.78 -5.65
N ALA A 159 2.25 23.95 -5.06
CA ALA A 159 2.16 25.24 -5.76
C ALA A 159 2.99 26.25 -4.97
#